data_AF-A0A2E7D3V5-F1
#
_entry.id   AF-A0A2E7D3V5-F1
#
_cell.length_a   1.000
_cell.length_b   1.000
_cell.length_c   1.000
_cell.angle_alpha   90.00
_cell.angle_beta   90.00
_cell.angle_gamma   90.00
#
_symmetry.space_group_name_H-M   'P 1'
#
loop_
_entity.id
_entity.type
_entity.pdbx_description
1 polymer ?
#
loop_
_entity_poly.entity_id
_entity_poly.type
_entity_poly.pdbx_seq_one_letter_code
_entity_poly.pdbx_strand_id
1 'polypeptide(L)'
;MPDQWVLSLEQNSETEVIKGSIVETADAVRRGADLRLFLIAKDYEETLYFQQTYAGEQDAFAGLMTHHHSYAHRGSLAEQPYFSFFKYDACGTFSQVKWMLDNQRFDESQAYPYGIYLWYVCDRWRVVYEHDAEGNCVAGDLDELKEHIRAGRSIKVGVRQLFGIQDDDLSGPEHISFLDIMQPLIKDGHVGANCDFILAGAPKWPFTWENALSLGMVWPWSSGEMIAHLTEPGHLPFRRTTVRRAMQWLVADT
;
A
#
# COMPACT_ATOMS: atom_id res chain seq x y z
N MET A 1 -0.84 -12.99 -20.61
CA MET A 1 -1.03 -13.96 -19.52
C MET A 1 -1.19 -13.14 -18.26
N PRO A 2 -2.33 -13.24 -17.55
CA PRO A 2 -2.67 -12.30 -16.47
C PRO A 2 -1.70 -12.33 -15.28
N ASP A 3 -0.94 -13.40 -15.04
CA ASP A 3 0.06 -13.43 -13.96
C ASP A 3 1.49 -12.96 -14.35
N GLN A 4 1.65 -12.24 -15.46
CA GLN A 4 2.99 -11.84 -15.94
C GLN A 4 3.43 -10.50 -15.35
N TRP A 5 4.56 -10.51 -14.61
CA TRP A 5 5.26 -9.30 -14.21
C TRP A 5 5.94 -8.65 -15.42
N VAL A 6 5.70 -7.35 -15.62
CA VAL A 6 6.25 -6.56 -16.74
C VAL A 6 7.05 -5.40 -16.19
N LEU A 7 8.25 -5.19 -16.74
CA LEU A 7 9.04 -3.98 -16.47
C LEU A 7 8.31 -2.77 -17.06
N SER A 8 7.82 -1.89 -16.19
CA SER A 8 7.02 -0.72 -16.55
C SER A 8 7.83 0.58 -16.54
N LEU A 9 8.86 0.64 -15.69
CA LEU A 9 9.73 1.80 -15.56
C LEU A 9 11.13 1.37 -15.12
N GLU A 10 12.15 1.93 -15.77
CA GLU A 10 13.55 1.82 -15.40
C GLU A 10 14.12 3.23 -15.20
N GLN A 11 14.74 3.46 -14.04
CA GLN A 11 15.44 4.72 -13.74
C GLN A 11 16.92 4.46 -13.40
N ASN A 12 17.80 5.40 -13.74
CA ASN A 12 19.20 5.39 -13.32
C ASN A 12 19.38 5.99 -11.91
N SER A 13 20.64 6.11 -11.46
CA SER A 13 20.99 6.68 -10.14
C SER A 13 20.62 8.16 -9.97
N GLU A 14 20.41 8.87 -11.08
CA GLU A 14 19.97 10.27 -11.11
C GLU A 14 18.44 10.38 -11.26
N THR A 15 17.74 9.25 -11.10
CA THR A 15 16.29 9.06 -11.27
C THR A 15 15.74 9.39 -12.65
N GLU A 16 16.62 9.54 -13.64
CA GLU A 16 16.22 9.73 -15.03
C GLU A 16 15.63 8.44 -15.60
N VAL A 17 14.53 8.59 -16.36
CA VAL A 17 13.87 7.46 -17.02
C VAL A 17 14.74 6.97 -18.18
N ILE A 18 15.20 5.72 -18.08
CA ILE A 18 15.95 5.04 -19.14
C ILE A 18 15.01 4.25 -20.06
N LYS A 19 13.94 3.68 -19.49
CA LYS A 19 12.94 2.89 -20.21
C LYS A 19 11.58 2.96 -19.52
N GLY A 20 10.51 2.88 -20.31
CA GLY A 20 9.14 2.85 -19.79
C GLY A 20 8.63 4.24 -19.41
N SER A 21 7.65 4.32 -18.50
CA SER A 21 6.96 5.56 -18.17
C SER A 21 6.49 5.58 -16.71
N ILE A 22 6.74 6.71 -16.03
CA ILE A 22 6.22 6.96 -14.68
C ILE A 22 4.68 6.99 -14.72
N VAL A 23 4.10 7.65 -15.73
CA VAL A 23 2.65 7.76 -15.90
C VAL A 23 2.01 6.41 -16.16
N GLU A 24 2.58 5.58 -17.06
CA GLU A 24 2.00 4.25 -17.34
C GLU A 24 2.08 3.33 -16.10
N THR A 25 3.16 3.46 -15.33
CA THR A 25 3.31 2.76 -14.05
C THR A 25 2.26 3.23 -13.05
N ALA A 26 2.07 4.54 -12.89
CA ALA A 26 1.04 5.12 -12.03
C ALA A 26 -0.37 4.67 -12.45
N ASP A 27 -0.65 4.64 -13.75
CA ASP A 27 -1.92 4.19 -14.31
C ASP A 27 -2.20 2.72 -14.02
N ALA A 28 -1.19 1.85 -14.13
CA ALA A 28 -1.31 0.45 -13.75
C ALA A 28 -1.59 0.29 -12.25
N VAL A 29 -0.84 1.00 -11.39
CA VAL A 29 -1.07 0.97 -9.94
C VAL A 29 -2.47 1.51 -9.61
N ARG A 30 -2.96 2.54 -10.30
CA ARG A 30 -4.31 3.09 -10.12
C ARG A 30 -5.43 2.11 -10.48
N ARG A 31 -5.17 1.16 -11.38
CA ARG A 31 -6.07 0.02 -11.67
C ARG A 31 -5.97 -1.11 -10.65
N GLY A 32 -5.04 -1.03 -9.70
CA GLY A 32 -4.84 -2.03 -8.65
C GLY A 32 -3.74 -3.04 -8.95
N ALA A 33 -2.89 -2.78 -9.94
CA ALA A 33 -1.75 -3.65 -10.24
C ALA A 33 -0.85 -3.85 -9.00
N ASP A 34 -0.31 -5.07 -8.87
CA ASP A 34 0.75 -5.32 -7.90
C ASP A 34 2.03 -4.61 -8.34
N LEU A 35 2.84 -4.14 -7.40
CA LEU A 35 4.07 -3.41 -7.66
C LEU A 35 5.25 -4.10 -7.00
N ARG A 36 6.38 -4.15 -7.72
CA ARG A 36 7.69 -4.57 -7.19
C ARG A 36 8.75 -3.60 -7.65
N LEU A 37 9.80 -3.47 -6.85
CA LEU A 37 10.98 -2.69 -7.19
C LEU A 37 12.21 -3.59 -7.06
N PHE A 38 12.91 -3.81 -8.17
CA PHE A 38 14.23 -4.42 -8.16
C PHE A 38 15.30 -3.33 -8.20
N LEU A 39 16.29 -3.47 -7.33
CA LEU A 39 17.35 -2.49 -7.10
C LEU A 39 18.71 -3.12 -7.33
N ILE A 40 19.59 -2.38 -8.01
CA ILE A 40 21.02 -2.73 -8.11
C ILE A 40 21.80 -1.71 -7.28
N ALA A 41 22.25 -2.12 -6.10
CA ALA A 41 23.16 -1.37 -5.25
C ALA A 41 24.62 -1.61 -5.66
N LYS A 42 25.55 -0.90 -5.02
CA LYS A 42 26.99 -1.10 -5.25
C LYS A 42 27.44 -2.54 -4.93
N ASP A 43 26.96 -3.10 -3.82
CA ASP A 43 27.47 -4.35 -3.26
C ASP A 43 26.41 -5.47 -3.17
N TYR A 44 25.17 -5.21 -3.62
CA TYR A 44 24.06 -6.18 -3.58
C TYR A 44 22.95 -5.82 -4.57
N GLU A 45 22.11 -6.80 -4.84
CA GLU A 45 20.88 -6.65 -5.63
C GLU A 45 19.72 -7.17 -4.80
N GLU A 46 18.55 -6.53 -4.90
CA GLU A 46 17.38 -6.96 -4.13
C GLU A 46 16.07 -6.68 -4.85
N THR A 47 15.02 -7.42 -4.48
CA THR A 47 13.64 -7.13 -4.87
C THR A 47 12.83 -6.77 -3.65
N LEU A 48 12.18 -5.62 -3.69
CA LEU A 48 11.21 -5.19 -2.71
C LEU A 48 9.81 -5.64 -3.13
N TYR A 49 9.11 -6.27 -2.20
CA TYR A 49 7.73 -6.72 -2.34
C TYR A 49 6.83 -5.81 -1.50
N PHE A 50 5.95 -5.07 -2.16
CA PHE A 50 5.05 -4.15 -1.47
C PHE A 50 3.75 -4.85 -1.09
N GLN A 51 3.35 -4.74 0.18
CA GLN A 51 2.08 -5.26 0.70
C GLN A 51 0.92 -4.28 0.45
N GLN A 52 1.25 -3.01 0.23
CA GLN A 52 0.30 -1.95 -0.04
C GLN A 52 0.85 -1.06 -1.15
N THR A 53 -0.02 -0.64 -2.06
CA THR A 53 0.33 0.35 -3.09
C THR A 53 -0.53 1.59 -2.94
N TYR A 54 0.02 2.73 -3.34
CA TYR A 54 -0.64 4.02 -3.38
C TYR A 54 -0.65 4.52 -4.82
N ALA A 55 -1.78 5.02 -5.29
CA ALA A 55 -1.90 5.78 -6.53
C ALA A 55 -2.61 7.11 -6.24
N GLY A 56 -1.96 8.22 -6.58
CA GLY A 56 -2.54 9.56 -6.55
C GLY A 56 -2.94 10.05 -7.93
N GLU A 57 -3.07 11.37 -8.08
CA GLU A 57 -3.26 12.03 -9.36
C GLU A 57 -2.02 11.91 -10.27
N GLN A 58 -2.23 11.96 -11.59
CA GLN A 58 -1.16 12.01 -12.59
C GLN A 58 -0.13 10.87 -12.46
N ASP A 59 1.10 11.19 -12.12
CA ASP A 59 2.25 10.30 -12.05
C ASP A 59 2.56 9.81 -10.62
N ALA A 60 1.72 10.19 -9.65
CA ALA A 60 1.90 9.82 -8.25
C ALA A 60 1.61 8.34 -8.00
N PHE A 61 2.65 7.58 -7.63
CA PHE A 61 2.51 6.22 -7.12
C PHE A 61 3.57 5.90 -6.07
N ALA A 62 3.26 4.98 -5.16
CA ALA A 62 4.23 4.47 -4.21
C ALA A 62 3.98 3.00 -3.86
N GLY A 63 5.07 2.29 -3.55
CA GLY A 63 5.06 0.97 -2.93
C GLY A 63 5.35 1.09 -1.44
N LEU A 64 4.54 0.44 -0.60
CA LEU A 64 4.64 0.46 0.85
C LEU A 64 4.91 -0.95 1.38
N MET A 65 5.87 -1.04 2.30
CA MET A 65 6.29 -2.31 2.90
C MET A 65 6.14 -2.26 4.42
N THR A 66 5.38 -3.20 4.96
CA THR A 66 5.04 -3.31 6.39
C THR A 66 5.73 -4.48 7.07
N HIS A 67 6.22 -5.45 6.30
CA HIS A 67 6.76 -6.71 6.80
C HIS A 67 8.28 -6.82 6.73
N HIS A 68 8.98 -5.70 6.64
CA HIS A 68 10.43 -5.74 6.64
C HIS A 68 10.98 -5.91 8.05
N HIS A 69 11.64 -7.05 8.26
CA HIS A 69 12.39 -7.37 9.46
C HIS A 69 13.85 -7.59 9.05
N SER A 70 14.77 -6.81 9.63
CA SER A 70 16.20 -6.99 9.35
C SER A 70 16.84 -7.87 10.42
N TYR A 71 17.85 -8.63 10.02
CA TYR A 71 18.77 -9.31 10.94
C TYR A 71 19.97 -8.44 11.34
N ALA A 72 20.15 -7.29 10.68
CA ALA A 72 21.24 -6.36 10.96
C ALA A 72 20.74 -4.91 11.13
N HIS A 73 21.25 -4.21 12.14
CA HIS A 73 21.02 -2.80 12.39
C HIS A 73 22.37 -2.07 12.40
N ARG A 74 22.57 -1.10 11.50
CA ARG A 74 23.81 -0.30 11.36
C ARG A 74 25.09 -1.15 11.22
N GLY A 75 25.01 -2.23 10.46
CA GLY A 75 26.15 -3.11 10.17
C GLY A 75 26.46 -4.17 11.23
N SER A 76 25.75 -4.15 12.37
CA SER A 76 25.83 -5.17 13.40
C SER A 76 24.60 -6.07 13.37
N LEU A 77 24.72 -7.31 13.83
CA LEU A 77 23.56 -8.16 14.09
C LEU A 77 22.60 -7.44 15.05
N ALA A 78 21.32 -7.40 14.71
CA ALA A 78 20.31 -6.74 15.53
C ALA A 78 20.19 -7.49 16.86
N GLU A 79 20.34 -6.78 17.99
CA GLU A 79 20.24 -7.36 19.33
C GLU A 79 18.80 -7.79 19.68
N GLN A 80 17.81 -7.17 19.04
CA GLN A 80 16.39 -7.46 19.19
C GLN A 80 15.67 -7.30 17.84
N PRO A 81 14.54 -7.99 17.62
CA PRO A 81 13.73 -7.75 16.44
C PRO A 81 13.15 -6.34 16.47
N TYR A 82 12.87 -5.82 15.28
CA TYR A 82 12.21 -4.53 15.09
C TYR A 82 11.39 -4.58 13.80
N PHE A 83 10.42 -3.68 13.70
CA PHE A 83 9.66 -3.48 12.47
C PHE A 83 10.26 -2.32 11.67
N SER A 84 10.30 -2.45 10.35
CA SER A 84 10.73 -1.38 9.46
C SER A 84 9.66 -1.11 8.42
N PHE A 85 9.24 0.15 8.34
CA PHE A 85 8.17 0.61 7.47
C PHE A 85 8.76 1.44 6.35
N PHE A 86 8.58 1.00 5.11
CA PHE A 86 9.14 1.68 3.96
C PHE A 86 8.07 2.26 3.05
N LYS A 87 8.44 3.38 2.42
CA LYS A 87 7.80 3.90 1.21
C LYS A 87 8.86 4.12 0.15
N TYR A 88 8.61 3.59 -1.04
CA TYR A 88 9.37 3.84 -2.25
C TYR A 88 8.46 4.47 -3.30
N ASP A 89 8.96 5.45 -4.04
CA ASP A 89 8.31 6.07 -5.19
C ASP A 89 9.35 6.47 -6.25
N ALA A 90 8.90 7.04 -7.37
CA ALA A 90 9.80 7.45 -8.45
C ALA A 90 10.63 8.73 -8.14
N CYS A 91 10.50 9.34 -6.95
CA CYS A 91 11.05 10.65 -6.63
C CYS A 91 12.48 10.63 -6.06
N GLY A 92 13.13 9.47 -5.95
CA GLY A 92 14.55 9.40 -5.58
C GLY A 92 14.85 9.44 -4.09
N THR A 93 13.86 9.22 -3.23
CA THR A 93 14.04 9.13 -1.78
C THR A 93 13.11 8.07 -1.23
N PHE A 94 13.62 7.15 -0.41
CA PHE A 94 12.73 6.29 0.37
C PHE A 94 12.49 6.92 1.73
N SER A 95 11.28 6.70 2.24
CA SER A 95 11.01 6.94 3.66
C SER A 95 11.13 5.64 4.42
N GLN A 96 11.87 5.63 5.52
CA GLN A 96 12.05 4.47 6.39
C GLN A 96 11.88 4.86 7.85
N VAL A 97 10.95 4.21 8.54
CA VAL A 97 10.85 4.27 10.00
C VAL A 97 11.10 2.89 10.59
N LYS A 98 12.02 2.81 11.55
CA LYS A 98 12.22 1.62 12.39
C LYS A 98 11.51 1.80 13.72
N TRP A 99 10.79 0.77 14.15
CA TRP A 99 10.08 0.74 15.41
C TRP A 99 10.51 -0.46 16.24
N MET A 100 11.07 -0.16 17.41
CA MET A 100 11.66 -1.13 18.32
C MET A 100 10.62 -1.67 19.31
N LEU A 101 10.90 -2.83 19.92
CA LEU A 101 10.02 -3.46 20.91
C LEU A 101 9.88 -2.65 22.20
N ASP A 102 10.88 -1.85 22.57
CA ASP A 102 10.83 -0.92 23.69
C ASP A 102 10.13 0.41 23.33
N ASN A 103 9.46 0.43 22.17
CA ASN A 103 8.71 1.54 21.61
C ASN A 103 9.59 2.74 21.18
N GLN A 104 10.90 2.56 21.00
CA GLN A 104 11.73 3.58 20.34
C GLN A 104 11.44 3.65 18.84
N ARG A 105 11.47 4.87 18.29
CA ARG A 105 11.30 5.15 16.86
C ARG A 105 12.57 5.78 16.30
N PHE A 106 13.00 5.30 15.13
CA PHE A 106 14.09 5.90 14.36
C PHE A 106 13.62 6.19 12.94
N ASP A 107 13.78 7.43 12.50
CA ASP A 107 13.65 7.79 11.09
C ASP A 107 15.01 7.62 10.42
N GLU A 108 15.08 6.77 9.40
CA GLU A 108 16.28 6.51 8.60
C GLU A 108 16.00 6.75 7.11
N SER A 109 15.06 7.66 6.82
CA SER A 109 14.78 8.12 5.46
C SER A 109 16.02 8.74 4.82
N GLN A 110 16.29 8.38 3.57
CA GLN A 110 17.47 8.87 2.84
C GLN A 110 17.24 8.87 1.34
N ALA A 111 18.04 9.71 0.66
CA ALA A 111 18.12 9.69 -0.79
C ALA A 111 18.57 8.32 -1.28
N TYR A 112 18.09 7.98 -2.46
CA TYR A 112 18.34 6.75 -3.18
C TYR A 112 19.84 6.52 -3.43
N PRO A 113 20.47 5.52 -2.78
CA PRO A 113 21.90 5.24 -2.96
C PRO A 113 22.16 4.22 -4.10
N TYR A 114 21.14 3.84 -4.87
CA TYR A 114 21.19 2.70 -5.79
C TYR A 114 21.51 3.16 -7.22
N GLY A 115 22.12 2.27 -7.99
CA GLY A 115 22.54 2.54 -9.37
C GLY A 115 21.38 2.49 -10.37
N ILE A 116 20.46 1.55 -10.19
CA ILE A 116 19.36 1.26 -11.11
C ILE A 116 18.10 0.87 -10.32
N TYR A 117 16.95 1.36 -10.80
CA TYR A 117 15.61 1.13 -10.27
C TYR A 117 14.73 0.49 -11.34
N LEU A 118 14.33 -0.76 -11.16
CA LEU A 118 13.45 -1.48 -12.08
C LEU A 118 12.09 -1.73 -11.43
N TRP A 119 11.09 -0.98 -11.87
CA TRP A 119 9.71 -1.09 -11.41
C TRP A 119 8.93 -2.09 -12.26
N TYR A 120 8.43 -3.12 -11.60
CA TYR A 120 7.62 -4.15 -12.23
C TYR A 120 6.17 -4.06 -11.77
N VAL A 121 5.24 -4.19 -12.72
CA VAL A 121 3.80 -4.25 -12.44
C VAL A 121 3.22 -5.61 -12.83
N CYS A 122 2.21 -6.05 -12.08
CA CYS A 122 1.36 -7.17 -12.44
C CYS A 122 -0.10 -6.70 -12.46
N ASP A 123 -0.59 -6.37 -13.65
CA ASP A 123 -1.93 -5.80 -13.86
C ASP A 123 -2.95 -6.92 -14.16
N ARG A 124 -3.25 -7.67 -13.11
CA ARG A 124 -4.10 -8.87 -13.17
C ARG A 124 -5.46 -8.70 -12.49
N TRP A 125 -5.79 -7.49 -12.07
CA TRP A 125 -6.89 -7.25 -11.16
C TRP A 125 -8.07 -6.63 -11.91
N ARG A 126 -9.25 -7.22 -11.75
CA ARG A 126 -10.50 -6.69 -12.29
C ARG A 126 -11.37 -6.19 -11.16
N VAL A 127 -11.82 -4.95 -11.25
CA VAL A 127 -12.85 -4.41 -10.34
C VAL A 127 -14.17 -5.15 -10.58
N VAL A 128 -14.73 -5.75 -9.53
CA VAL A 128 -16.01 -6.48 -9.56
C VAL A 128 -17.13 -5.73 -8.87
N TYR A 129 -16.80 -4.85 -7.92
CA TYR A 129 -17.77 -4.05 -7.18
C TYR A 129 -17.13 -2.77 -6.67
N GLU A 130 -17.81 -1.64 -6.83
CA GLU A 130 -17.41 -0.33 -6.32
C GLU A 130 -18.59 0.30 -5.57
N HIS A 131 -18.30 0.95 -4.44
CA HIS A 131 -19.30 1.69 -3.67
C HIS A 131 -18.74 3.02 -3.17
N ASP A 132 -19.65 3.96 -2.90
CA ASP A 132 -19.33 5.23 -2.25
C ASP A 132 -19.10 5.07 -0.73
N ALA A 133 -18.84 6.18 -0.02
CA ALA A 133 -18.61 6.15 1.43
C ALA A 133 -19.86 5.75 2.22
N GLU A 134 -21.05 5.93 1.65
CA GLU A 134 -22.34 5.56 2.22
C GLU A 134 -22.68 4.08 1.96
N GLY A 135 -21.87 3.38 1.16
CA GLY A 135 -22.08 1.98 0.79
C GLY A 135 -23.08 1.78 -0.34
N ASN A 136 -23.45 2.85 -1.05
CA ASN A 136 -24.27 2.74 -2.25
C ASN A 136 -23.40 2.23 -3.40
N CYS A 137 -23.96 1.29 -4.17
CA CYS A 137 -23.31 0.79 -5.37
C CYS A 137 -23.04 1.93 -6.36
N VAL A 138 -21.78 2.06 -6.79
CA VAL A 138 -21.34 2.95 -7.87
C VAL A 138 -21.22 2.14 -9.17
N ALA A 139 -20.64 0.95 -9.10
CA ALA A 139 -20.47 0.06 -10.25
C ALA A 139 -20.31 -1.42 -9.82
N GLY A 140 -20.55 -2.33 -10.76
CA GLY A 140 -20.35 -3.77 -10.55
C GLY A 140 -21.48 -4.44 -9.76
N ASP A 141 -21.21 -5.64 -9.23
CA ASP A 141 -22.18 -6.49 -8.57
C ASP A 141 -21.61 -7.08 -7.27
N LEU A 142 -22.24 -6.73 -6.15
CA LEU A 142 -21.87 -7.23 -4.83
C LEU A 142 -22.09 -8.74 -4.70
N ASP A 143 -23.10 -9.29 -5.37
CA ASP A 143 -23.34 -10.74 -5.36
C ASP A 143 -22.29 -11.49 -6.19
N GLU A 144 -21.79 -10.89 -7.30
CA GLU A 144 -20.63 -11.43 -8.02
C GLU A 144 -19.39 -11.48 -7.12
N LEU A 145 -19.10 -10.40 -6.37
CA LEU A 145 -17.99 -10.38 -5.41
C LEU A 145 -18.13 -11.50 -4.36
N LYS A 146 -19.34 -11.70 -3.83
CA LYS A 146 -19.61 -12.79 -2.88
C LYS A 146 -19.35 -14.16 -3.49
N GLU A 147 -19.71 -14.39 -4.76
CA GLU A 147 -19.42 -15.64 -5.45
C GLU A 147 -17.92 -15.87 -5.64
N HIS A 148 -17.14 -14.84 -5.98
CA HIS A 148 -15.68 -14.95 -6.06
C HIS A 148 -15.05 -15.34 -4.71
N ILE A 149 -15.55 -14.78 -3.61
CA ILE A 149 -15.13 -15.15 -2.25
C ILE A 149 -15.47 -16.62 -1.97
N ARG A 150 -16.70 -17.07 -2.28
CA ARG A 150 -17.12 -18.47 -2.10
C ARG A 150 -16.30 -19.44 -2.94
N ALA A 151 -15.83 -18.99 -4.10
CA ALA A 151 -14.97 -19.76 -5.00
C ALA A 151 -13.47 -19.75 -4.59
N GLY A 152 -13.11 -19.06 -3.50
CA GLY A 152 -11.72 -18.99 -3.02
C GLY A 152 -10.79 -18.18 -3.91
N ARG A 153 -11.32 -17.21 -4.66
CA ARG A 153 -10.50 -16.32 -5.49
C ARG A 153 -9.68 -15.36 -4.64
N SER A 154 -8.53 -14.92 -5.16
CA SER A 154 -7.78 -13.81 -4.57
C SER A 154 -8.57 -12.51 -4.72
N ILE A 155 -8.81 -11.83 -3.60
CA ILE A 155 -9.52 -10.56 -3.54
C ILE A 155 -8.56 -9.48 -3.05
N LYS A 156 -8.74 -8.26 -3.55
CA LYS A 156 -8.04 -7.05 -3.14
C LYS A 156 -9.06 -5.93 -2.95
N VAL A 157 -8.75 -4.96 -2.10
CA VAL A 157 -9.58 -3.76 -1.92
C VAL A 157 -8.75 -2.50 -2.13
N GLY A 158 -9.26 -1.58 -2.94
CA GLY A 158 -8.74 -0.23 -3.05
C GLY A 158 -9.59 0.72 -2.21
N VAL A 159 -8.98 1.41 -1.25
CA VAL A 159 -9.63 2.38 -0.36
C VAL A 159 -9.28 3.78 -0.81
N ARG A 160 -10.28 4.56 -1.22
CA ARG A 160 -10.09 5.98 -1.60
C ARG A 160 -9.81 6.81 -0.35
N GLN A 161 -8.95 7.82 -0.45
CA GLN A 161 -8.58 8.72 0.66
C GLN A 161 -8.19 7.96 1.95
N LEU A 162 -7.26 6.98 1.84
CA LEU A 162 -6.75 6.25 2.99
C LEU A 162 -5.78 7.09 3.84
N PHE A 163 -4.94 7.90 3.21
CA PHE A 163 -4.01 8.78 3.93
C PHE A 163 -4.83 9.89 4.61
N GLY A 164 -4.49 10.20 5.87
CA GLY A 164 -5.31 11.04 6.76
C GLY A 164 -6.32 10.29 7.63
N ILE A 165 -6.48 8.96 7.46
CA ILE A 165 -7.47 8.15 8.19
C ILE A 165 -7.40 8.24 9.71
N GLN A 166 -6.23 8.44 10.30
CA GLN A 166 -6.06 8.49 11.75
C GLN A 166 -6.85 9.64 12.40
N ASP A 167 -7.11 10.70 11.62
CA ASP A 167 -7.86 11.89 12.04
C ASP A 167 -9.18 12.06 11.24
N ASP A 168 -9.55 11.04 10.46
CA ASP A 168 -10.62 11.10 9.46
C ASP A 168 -10.51 12.29 8.48
N ASP A 169 -9.28 12.68 8.16
CA ASP A 169 -9.00 13.78 7.27
C ASP A 169 -9.06 13.31 5.81
N LEU A 170 -10.02 13.84 5.07
CA LEU A 170 -10.22 13.61 3.64
C LEU A 170 -9.62 14.71 2.77
N SER A 171 -8.94 15.69 3.36
CA SER A 171 -8.30 16.79 2.65
C SER A 171 -7.19 16.28 1.72
N GLY A 172 -6.64 17.16 0.89
CA GLY A 172 -5.55 16.79 -0.01
C GLY A 172 -5.99 16.21 -1.37
N PRO A 173 -5.01 15.81 -2.20
CA PRO A 173 -5.26 15.33 -3.55
C PRO A 173 -5.95 13.96 -3.55
N GLU A 174 -6.67 13.67 -4.63
CA GLU A 174 -7.33 12.38 -4.78
C GLU A 174 -6.30 11.25 -4.82
N HIS A 175 -6.56 10.20 -4.04
CA HIS A 175 -5.76 8.98 -4.09
C HIS A 175 -6.55 7.74 -3.68
N ILE A 176 -5.97 6.60 -4.02
CA ILE A 176 -6.42 5.27 -3.63
C ILE A 176 -5.24 4.44 -3.15
N SER A 177 -5.44 3.71 -2.05
CA SER A 177 -4.48 2.72 -1.58
C SER A 177 -5.06 1.32 -1.71
N PHE A 178 -4.30 0.40 -2.29
CA PHE A 178 -4.71 -0.99 -2.42
C PHE A 178 -4.10 -1.85 -1.34
N LEU A 179 -4.96 -2.67 -0.73
CA LEU A 179 -4.64 -3.51 0.41
C LEU A 179 -4.84 -4.98 0.04
N ASP A 180 -3.87 -5.80 0.39
CA ASP A 180 -4.02 -7.25 0.32
C ASP A 180 -4.98 -7.74 1.41
N ILE A 181 -5.91 -8.61 1.01
CA ILE A 181 -6.90 -9.21 1.91
C ILE A 181 -6.39 -10.56 2.38
N MET A 182 -6.25 -10.72 3.70
CA MET A 182 -5.90 -11.99 4.32
C MET A 182 -7.12 -12.88 4.57
N GLN A 183 -8.27 -12.26 4.90
CA GLN A 183 -9.48 -12.99 5.24
C GLN A 183 -10.73 -12.22 4.77
N PRO A 184 -11.27 -12.53 3.58
CA PRO A 184 -12.57 -12.01 3.19
C PRO A 184 -13.68 -12.77 3.95
N LEU A 185 -14.77 -12.08 4.26
CA LEU A 185 -15.94 -12.67 4.89
C LEU A 185 -17.23 -12.06 4.34
N ILE A 186 -18.31 -12.85 4.37
CA ILE A 186 -19.65 -12.40 4.00
C ILE A 186 -20.50 -12.42 5.27
N LYS A 187 -21.07 -11.26 5.63
CA LYS A 187 -21.91 -11.13 6.83
C LYS A 187 -23.00 -10.09 6.60
N ASP A 188 -24.22 -10.41 7.00
CA ASP A 188 -25.39 -9.51 6.95
C ASP A 188 -25.60 -8.86 5.56
N GLY A 189 -25.34 -9.62 4.49
CA GLY A 189 -25.48 -9.14 3.11
C GLY A 189 -24.31 -8.31 2.58
N HIS A 190 -23.31 -8.00 3.41
CA HIS A 190 -22.11 -7.26 3.03
C HIS A 190 -20.87 -8.16 2.95
N VAL A 191 -19.86 -7.67 2.25
CA VAL A 191 -18.50 -8.22 2.26
C VAL A 191 -17.66 -7.40 3.22
N GLY A 192 -16.95 -8.07 4.11
CA GLY A 192 -15.91 -7.47 4.94
C GLY A 192 -14.58 -8.16 4.67
N ALA A 193 -13.47 -7.53 5.06
CA ALA A 193 -12.15 -8.14 4.94
C ALA A 193 -11.29 -7.81 6.15
N ASN A 194 -10.47 -8.76 6.58
CA ASN A 194 -9.27 -8.46 7.36
C ASN A 194 -8.11 -8.26 6.38
N CYS A 195 -7.49 -7.10 6.43
CA CYS A 195 -6.34 -6.74 5.59
C CYS A 195 -5.04 -6.94 6.35
N ASP A 196 -3.95 -7.06 5.59
CA ASP A 196 -2.60 -6.98 6.15
C ASP A 196 -2.39 -5.66 6.92
N PHE A 197 -1.28 -5.54 7.66
CA PHE A 197 -0.90 -4.24 8.25
C PHE A 197 -0.87 -3.17 7.16
N ILE A 198 -1.43 -2.01 7.48
CA ILE A 198 -1.45 -0.86 6.58
C ILE A 198 -0.57 0.26 7.12
N LEU A 199 -0.02 1.05 6.19
CA LEU A 199 0.58 2.35 6.47
C LEU A 199 -0.34 3.45 5.94
N ALA A 200 -0.53 4.48 6.74
CA ALA A 200 -1.18 5.72 6.33
C ALA A 200 -0.30 6.91 6.69
N GLY A 201 -0.10 7.80 5.73
CA GLY A 201 0.63 9.05 5.92
C GLY A 201 -0.28 10.26 5.95
N ALA A 202 0.33 11.44 5.83
CA ALA A 202 -0.39 12.70 5.68
C ALA A 202 -1.13 12.73 4.34
N PRO A 203 -2.33 13.32 4.26
CA PRO A 203 -3.12 13.36 3.03
C PRO A 203 -2.57 14.41 2.05
N LYS A 204 -1.40 14.14 1.49
CA LYS A 204 -0.71 15.01 0.52
C LYS A 204 0.20 14.20 -0.38
N TRP A 205 0.58 14.80 -1.50
CA TRP A 205 1.63 14.29 -2.37
C TRP A 205 2.58 15.43 -2.75
N PRO A 206 3.91 15.21 -2.76
CA PRO A 206 4.60 14.04 -2.24
C PRO A 206 4.52 13.96 -0.70
N PHE A 207 4.60 12.75 -0.16
CA PHE A 207 4.63 12.51 1.29
C PHE A 207 5.92 11.79 1.74
N THR A 208 6.25 12.03 3.01
CA THR A 208 7.30 11.35 3.79
C THR A 208 6.74 11.02 5.19
N TRP A 209 7.38 10.08 5.88
CA TRP A 209 7.00 9.68 7.25
C TRP A 209 7.27 10.73 8.32
N GLU A 210 7.99 11.80 8.00
CA GLU A 210 8.16 12.96 8.88
C GLU A 210 6.84 13.71 9.12
N ASN A 211 5.93 13.70 8.13
CA ASN A 211 4.69 14.47 8.21
C ASN A 211 3.61 13.76 9.02
N ALA A 212 3.50 12.45 8.82
CA ALA A 212 2.67 11.55 9.60
C ALA A 212 3.02 10.11 9.19
N LEU A 213 2.90 9.19 10.15
CA LEU A 213 2.94 7.75 9.91
C LEU A 213 2.03 7.08 10.92
N SER A 214 0.96 6.46 10.44
CA SER A 214 0.12 5.55 11.21
C SER A 214 0.30 4.13 10.67
N LEU A 215 0.43 3.19 11.59
CA LEU A 215 0.45 1.75 11.33
C LEU A 215 -0.78 1.13 11.98
N GLY A 216 -1.37 0.13 11.33
CA GLY A 216 -2.30 -0.72 12.04
C GLY A 216 -3.12 -1.68 11.19
N MET A 217 -4.19 -2.17 11.79
CA MET A 217 -5.11 -3.14 11.18
C MET A 217 -6.40 -2.46 10.80
N VAL A 218 -6.92 -2.80 9.62
CA VAL A 218 -8.20 -2.27 9.12
C VAL A 218 -9.13 -3.40 8.73
N TRP A 219 -10.42 -3.14 8.93
CA TRP A 219 -11.52 -3.97 8.45
C TRP A 219 -12.44 -3.15 7.56
N PRO A 220 -12.18 -3.09 6.24
CA PRO A 220 -13.09 -2.49 5.28
C PRO A 220 -14.33 -3.34 5.07
N TRP A 221 -15.47 -2.67 4.87
CA TRP A 221 -16.76 -3.27 4.56
C TRP A 221 -17.37 -2.67 3.32
N SER A 222 -18.06 -3.50 2.54
CA SER A 222 -18.82 -3.10 1.36
C SER A 222 -20.03 -2.22 1.69
N SER A 223 -20.29 -1.96 2.97
CA SER A 223 -21.25 -0.98 3.48
C SER A 223 -20.66 0.43 3.54
N GLY A 224 -19.39 0.65 3.15
CA GLY A 224 -18.67 1.91 3.30
C GLY A 224 -17.96 2.07 4.64
N GLU A 225 -18.33 1.29 5.67
CA GLU A 225 -17.68 1.34 6.98
C GLU A 225 -16.26 0.75 6.93
N MET A 226 -15.32 1.38 7.62
CA MET A 226 -14.01 0.80 7.89
C MET A 226 -13.64 0.97 9.36
N ILE A 227 -13.40 -0.14 10.04
CA ILE A 227 -12.88 -0.13 11.41
C ILE A 227 -11.37 -0.12 11.33
N ALA A 228 -10.72 0.79 12.04
CA ALA A 228 -9.26 0.89 12.09
C ALA A 228 -8.77 0.78 13.53
N HIS A 229 -7.65 0.07 13.73
CA HIS A 229 -6.88 0.08 14.96
C HIS A 229 -5.50 0.60 14.62
N LEU A 230 -5.24 1.88 14.90
CA LEU A 230 -4.04 2.57 14.43
C LEU A 230 -3.19 3.09 15.59
N THR A 231 -1.88 3.14 15.39
CA THR A 231 -0.94 3.82 16.28
C THR A 231 0.11 4.54 15.45
N GLU A 232 0.64 5.64 15.97
CA GLU A 232 1.91 6.17 15.47
C GLU A 232 3.03 5.34 16.11
N PRO A 233 3.98 4.78 15.33
CA PRO A 233 5.14 4.10 15.89
C PRO A 233 5.83 4.98 16.94
N GLY A 234 6.06 4.43 18.14
CA GLY A 234 6.59 5.18 19.28
C GLY A 234 5.53 5.74 20.23
N HIS A 235 4.24 5.65 19.90
CA HIS A 235 3.15 6.29 20.64
C HIS A 235 1.99 5.32 20.94
N LEU A 236 2.31 4.13 21.45
CA LEU A 236 1.31 3.19 21.97
C LEU A 236 0.42 3.83 23.05
N PRO A 237 -0.85 3.39 23.20
CA PRO A 237 -1.47 2.21 22.58
C PRO A 237 -2.11 2.48 21.20
N PHE A 238 -2.56 1.40 20.55
CA PHE A 238 -3.46 1.48 19.40
C PHE A 238 -4.79 2.12 19.79
N ARG A 239 -5.33 2.93 18.87
CA ARG A 239 -6.63 3.59 18.99
C ARG A 239 -7.59 2.99 17.98
N ARG A 240 -8.79 2.64 18.45
CA ARG A 240 -9.86 2.15 17.57
C ARG A 240 -10.67 3.35 17.06
N THR A 241 -10.82 3.45 15.76
CA THR A 241 -11.73 4.38 15.10
C THR A 241 -12.63 3.63 14.11
N THR A 242 -13.75 4.26 13.76
CA THR A 242 -14.60 3.82 12.65
C THR A 242 -14.76 5.01 11.74
N VAL A 243 -14.42 4.84 10.47
CA VAL A 243 -14.56 5.86 9.43
C VAL A 243 -15.41 5.31 8.28
N ARG A 244 -15.75 6.18 7.33
CA ARG A 244 -16.44 5.78 6.10
C ARG A 244 -15.62 6.12 4.87
N ARG A 245 -15.45 5.18 3.95
CA ARG A 245 -14.64 5.36 2.73
C ARG A 245 -15.32 4.71 1.53
N ALA A 246 -15.20 5.37 0.38
CA ALA A 246 -15.50 4.76 -0.90
C ALA A 246 -14.41 3.72 -1.24
N MET A 247 -14.81 2.59 -1.81
CA MET A 247 -13.90 1.48 -2.08
C MET A 247 -14.24 0.76 -3.37
N GLN A 248 -13.22 0.17 -3.98
CA GLN A 248 -13.34 -0.76 -5.08
C GLN A 248 -12.79 -2.13 -4.66
N TRP A 249 -13.54 -3.18 -4.99
CA TRP A 249 -13.22 -4.56 -4.69
C TRP A 249 -12.82 -5.25 -5.98
N LEU A 250 -11.68 -5.91 -5.95
CA LEU A 250 -11.04 -6.50 -7.12
C LEU A 250 -10.86 -7.99 -6.94
N VAL A 251 -10.95 -8.73 -8.05
CA VAL A 251 -10.60 -10.14 -8.13
C VAL A 251 -9.42 -10.30 -9.08
N ALA A 252 -8.51 -11.23 -8.78
CA ALA A 252 -7.46 -11.58 -9.72
C ALA A 252 -8.04 -12.36 -10.92
N ASP A 253 -7.74 -11.91 -12.14
CA ASP A 253 -8.00 -12.64 -13.38
C ASP A 253 -7.12 -13.90 -13.45
N THR A 254 -7.69 -14.98 -13.99
CA THR A 254 -7.02 -16.29 -14.15
C THR A 254 -6.16 -16.39 -15.38
#